data_AF-A0A5P1F503-F1
#
_entry.id   AF-A0A5P1F503-F1
#
_cell.length_a   1.000
_cell.length_b   1.000
_cell.length_c   1.000
_cell.angle_alpha   90.00
_cell.angle_beta   90.00
_cell.angle_gamma   90.00
#
_symmetry.space_group_name_H-M   'P 1'
#
loop_
_entity.id
_entity.type
_entity.pdbx_description
1 polymer ?
#
loop_
_entity_poly.entity_id
_entity_poly.type
_entity_poly.pdbx_seq_one_letter_code
_entity_poly.pdbx_strand_id
1 'polypeptide(L)'
;MDQIINFMVSKSISLWEAIKCCMVTALLSIGLTVLLDTIIWQELIWPELEVFWFNSVLNRSSEWGTHPFHWYFTSALPRSLLVAYPLSLLGMLLDRRISHYIVPVLTFVLLYSKLPHKELRFIIGSVPIFNVSAAVTASRIYNNRKKKMWRLLYIAMLGSFLVSLGCSFIMFMASYSNYPGAYALNSLNHCTGASKSMIGKLVHIDSYAAMNGISRFLETDKFRYSKEEGISLEEYRQRNFTFLLNEHPDIDGFKCLFAVDGFSRARFQIGFPPITLVAEPRVFVHGNMRDQDLALLSWPGCP
;
A
#
# COMPACT_ATOMS: atom_id res chain seq x y z
N MET A 1 22.87 -14.00 -8.49
CA MET A 1 22.25 -15.23 -8.99
C MET A 1 23.06 -15.83 -10.13
N ASP A 2 23.52 -15.02 -11.09
CA ASP A 2 24.39 -15.46 -12.20
C ASP A 2 25.76 -15.96 -11.75
N GLN A 3 26.33 -15.40 -10.68
CA GLN A 3 27.53 -15.97 -10.09
C GLN A 3 27.28 -17.38 -9.53
N ILE A 4 26.15 -17.62 -8.87
CA ILE A 4 25.83 -18.93 -8.29
C ILE A 4 25.58 -19.96 -9.40
N ILE A 5 24.83 -19.59 -10.44
CA ILE A 5 24.57 -20.46 -11.59
C ILE A 5 25.87 -20.73 -12.37
N ASN A 6 26.70 -19.71 -12.61
CA ASN A 6 28.02 -19.91 -13.22
C ASN A 6 28.99 -20.69 -12.32
N PHE A 7 28.89 -20.59 -10.99
CA PHE A 7 29.67 -21.41 -10.05
C PHE A 7 29.22 -22.87 -10.02
N MET A 8 27.91 -23.14 -10.12
CA MET A 8 27.39 -24.51 -10.27
C MET A 8 27.77 -25.12 -11.63
N VAL A 9 27.69 -24.35 -12.72
CA VAL A 9 28.08 -24.80 -14.08
C VAL A 9 29.60 -24.99 -14.19
N SER A 10 30.40 -24.18 -13.50
CA SER A 10 31.87 -24.32 -13.44
C SER A 10 32.37 -25.35 -12.42
N LYS A 11 31.47 -26.08 -11.73
CA LYS A 11 31.80 -27.04 -10.63
C LYS A 11 32.67 -26.46 -9.50
N SER A 12 32.65 -25.15 -9.30
CA SER A 12 33.47 -24.49 -8.27
C SER A 12 32.85 -24.53 -6.87
N ILE A 13 31.55 -24.88 -6.77
CA ILE A 13 30.84 -25.12 -5.52
C ILE A 13 30.10 -26.45 -5.64
N SER A 14 30.25 -27.34 -4.66
CA SER A 14 29.49 -28.59 -4.62
C SER A 14 28.01 -28.30 -4.34
N LEU A 15 27.09 -28.92 -5.08
CA LEU A 15 25.64 -28.81 -4.82
C LEU A 15 25.29 -29.11 -3.36
N TRP A 16 26.03 -30.03 -2.74
CA TRP A 16 25.84 -30.39 -1.34
C TRP A 16 26.28 -29.28 -0.37
N GLU A 17 27.37 -28.58 -0.68
CA GLU A 17 27.83 -27.42 0.10
C GLU A 17 26.85 -26.26 -0.03
N ALA A 18 26.31 -26.04 -1.23
CA ALA A 18 25.28 -25.04 -1.47
C ALA A 18 24.00 -25.35 -0.66
N ILE A 19 23.51 -26.61 -0.71
CA ILE A 19 22.34 -27.03 0.08
C ILE A 19 22.60 -26.88 1.57
N LYS A 20 23.75 -27.31 2.08
CA LYS A 20 24.14 -27.13 3.49
C LYS A 20 24.15 -25.66 3.90
N CYS A 21 24.79 -24.81 3.09
CA CYS A 21 24.84 -23.37 3.34
C CYS A 21 23.43 -22.78 3.36
N CYS A 22 22.60 -23.06 2.34
CA CYS A 22 21.22 -22.60 2.28
C CYS A 22 20.38 -23.07 3.47
N MET A 23 20.51 -24.34 3.89
CA MET A 23 19.79 -24.86 5.07
C MET A 23 20.22 -24.17 6.36
N VAL A 24 21.53 -24.02 6.59
CA VAL A 24 22.04 -23.35 7.79
C VAL A 24 21.59 -21.89 7.81
N THR A 25 21.72 -21.18 6.69
CA THR A 25 21.24 -19.79 6.58
C THR A 25 19.73 -19.71 6.79
N ALA A 26 18.93 -20.59 6.20
CA ALA A 26 17.48 -20.60 6.38
C ALA A 26 17.09 -20.84 7.85
N LEU A 27 17.73 -21.80 8.53
CA LEU A 27 17.47 -22.07 9.95
C LEU A 27 17.85 -20.89 10.84
N LEU A 28 18.99 -20.24 10.57
CA LEU A 28 19.40 -19.03 11.30
C LEU A 28 18.44 -17.87 11.04
N SER A 29 17.99 -17.68 9.79
CA SER A 29 17.00 -16.65 9.44
C SER A 29 15.66 -16.90 10.11
N ILE A 30 15.14 -18.14 10.08
CA ILE A 30 13.90 -18.53 10.78
C ILE A 30 14.05 -18.30 12.29
N GLY A 31 15.17 -18.71 12.88
CA GLY A 31 15.42 -18.50 14.30
C GLY A 31 15.42 -17.00 14.67
N LEU A 32 16.01 -16.17 13.82
CA LEU A 32 16.02 -14.72 14.00
C LEU A 32 14.64 -14.09 13.83
N THR A 33 13.85 -14.50 12.83
CA THR A 33 12.51 -13.94 12.61
C THR A 33 11.57 -14.34 13.74
N VAL A 34 11.52 -15.64 14.08
CA VAL A 34 10.75 -16.13 15.23
C VAL A 34 11.14 -15.39 16.51
N LEU A 35 12.43 -15.21 16.79
CA LEU A 35 12.88 -14.50 18.00
C LEU A 35 12.41 -13.03 18.01
N LEU A 36 12.68 -12.29 16.94
CA LEU A 36 12.33 -10.87 16.86
C LEU A 36 10.83 -10.65 16.89
N ASP A 37 10.09 -11.42 16.08
CA ASP A 37 8.64 -11.32 16.02
C ASP A 37 8.00 -11.74 17.34
N THR A 38 8.52 -12.77 18.02
CA THR A 38 8.03 -13.13 19.35
C THR A 38 8.18 -12.00 20.37
N ILE A 39 9.30 -11.27 20.31
CA ILE A 39 9.53 -10.11 21.18
C ILE A 39 8.58 -8.95 20.81
N ILE A 40 8.36 -8.69 19.52
CA ILE A 40 7.52 -7.57 19.08
C ILE A 40 6.04 -7.84 19.34
N TRP A 41 5.57 -9.05 19.02
CA TRP A 41 4.18 -9.46 19.13
C TRP A 41 3.79 -9.94 20.53
N GLN A 42 4.77 -10.17 21.43
CA GLN A 42 4.55 -10.69 22.77
C GLN A 42 3.88 -12.08 22.79
N GLU A 43 4.02 -12.84 21.69
CA GLU A 43 3.46 -14.17 21.49
C GLU A 43 4.43 -14.98 20.64
N LEU A 44 4.59 -16.28 20.92
CA LEU A 44 5.44 -17.15 20.11
C LEU A 44 4.84 -17.30 18.71
N ILE A 45 5.42 -16.62 17.72
CA ILE A 45 4.91 -16.62 16.36
C ILE A 45 6.01 -16.93 15.35
N TRP A 46 5.67 -17.78 14.37
CA TRP A 46 6.45 -17.98 13.17
C TRP A 46 5.70 -17.34 11.99
N PRO A 47 5.97 -16.05 11.68
CA PRO A 47 5.13 -15.28 10.77
C PRO A 47 5.12 -15.85 9.36
N GLU A 48 6.24 -16.36 8.84
CA GLU A 48 6.28 -16.93 7.49
C GLU A 48 5.42 -18.20 7.38
N LEU A 49 5.40 -19.03 8.43
CA LEU A 49 4.57 -20.23 8.46
C LEU A 49 3.09 -19.87 8.58
N GLU A 50 2.73 -18.93 9.46
CA GLU A 50 1.34 -18.46 9.61
C GLU A 50 0.80 -17.88 8.31
N VAL A 51 1.59 -17.02 7.65
CA VAL A 51 1.24 -16.45 6.34
C VAL A 51 1.11 -17.53 5.27
N PHE A 52 2.01 -18.52 5.25
CA PHE A 52 1.93 -19.65 4.34
C PHE A 52 0.67 -20.49 4.59
N TRP A 53 0.37 -20.81 5.85
CA TRP A 53 -0.79 -21.59 6.25
C TRP A 53 -2.09 -20.87 5.86
N PHE A 54 -2.22 -19.59 6.23
CA PHE A 54 -3.39 -18.78 5.92
C PHE A 54 -3.62 -18.61 4.41
N ASN A 55 -2.57 -18.29 3.65
CA ASN A 55 -2.73 -17.96 2.23
C ASN A 55 -2.72 -19.18 1.32
N SER A 56 -1.87 -20.18 1.60
CA SER A 56 -1.64 -21.32 0.70
C SER A 56 -2.44 -22.55 1.09
N VAL A 57 -2.55 -22.84 2.40
CA VAL A 57 -3.29 -24.02 2.89
C VAL A 57 -4.77 -23.73 3.04
N LEU A 58 -5.12 -22.61 3.68
CA LEU A 58 -6.52 -22.20 3.89
C LEU A 58 -7.11 -21.44 2.69
N ASN A 59 -6.30 -21.04 1.72
CA ASN A 59 -6.70 -20.33 0.49
C ASN A 59 -7.54 -19.05 0.73
N ARG A 60 -7.37 -18.41 1.88
CA ARG A 60 -8.12 -17.19 2.26
C ARG A 60 -7.56 -15.91 1.68
N SER A 61 -6.51 -16.00 0.86
CA SER A 61 -5.95 -14.83 0.17
C SER A 61 -7.01 -14.08 -0.66
N SER A 62 -8.03 -14.77 -1.16
CA SER A 62 -9.13 -14.18 -1.93
C SER A 62 -10.06 -13.27 -1.12
N GLU A 63 -10.09 -13.37 0.21
CA GLU A 63 -10.91 -12.52 1.09
C GLU A 63 -10.49 -11.04 1.01
N TRP A 64 -9.24 -10.78 0.63
CA TRP A 64 -8.68 -9.44 0.44
C TRP A 64 -8.88 -8.90 -0.98
N GLY A 65 -9.80 -9.50 -1.74
CA GLY A 65 -10.12 -9.13 -3.13
C GLY A 65 -9.26 -9.86 -4.16
N THR A 66 -9.77 -9.96 -5.39
CA THR A 66 -9.11 -10.68 -6.49
C THR A 66 -8.90 -9.81 -7.72
N HIS A 67 -7.84 -10.10 -8.44
CA HIS A 67 -7.47 -9.40 -9.67
C HIS A 67 -7.13 -10.38 -10.80
N PRO A 68 -7.41 -10.02 -12.07
CA PRO A 68 -7.11 -10.90 -13.19
C PRO A 68 -5.60 -11.15 -13.31
N PHE A 69 -5.22 -12.26 -13.96
CA PHE A 69 -3.81 -12.66 -14.15
C PHE A 69 -2.93 -11.52 -14.69
N HIS A 70 -3.42 -10.78 -15.68
CA HIS A 70 -2.66 -9.74 -16.37
C HIS A 70 -2.55 -8.41 -15.59
N TRP A 71 -3.16 -8.29 -14.41
CA TRP A 71 -3.25 -7.03 -13.65
C TRP A 71 -1.89 -6.38 -13.37
N TYR A 72 -0.86 -7.17 -13.05
CA TYR A 72 0.48 -6.61 -12.83
C TYR A 72 1.04 -5.93 -14.09
N PHE A 73 0.80 -6.50 -15.27
CA PHE A 73 1.33 -5.98 -16.54
C PHE A 73 0.50 -4.84 -17.11
N THR A 74 -0.83 -4.86 -16.94
CA THR A 74 -1.71 -3.82 -17.50
C THR A 74 -1.94 -2.66 -16.55
N SER A 75 -1.75 -2.86 -15.25
CA SER A 75 -2.19 -1.90 -14.24
C SER A 75 -1.09 -1.52 -13.26
N ALA A 76 -0.48 -2.48 -12.56
CA ALA A 76 0.49 -2.17 -11.51
C ALA A 76 1.80 -1.60 -12.08
N LEU A 77 2.47 -2.35 -12.96
CA LEU A 77 3.76 -1.94 -13.55
C LEU A 77 3.65 -0.65 -14.37
N PRO A 78 2.63 -0.44 -15.24
CA PRO A 78 2.50 0.82 -15.97
C PRO A 78 2.33 2.03 -15.05
N ARG A 79 1.56 1.90 -13.96
CA ARG A 79 1.35 2.99 -12.99
C ARG A 79 2.61 3.27 -12.16
N SER A 80 3.36 2.24 -11.78
CA SER A 80 4.57 2.40 -10.96
C SER A 80 5.79 2.88 -11.76
N LEU A 81 5.93 2.47 -13.02
CA LEU A 81 7.09 2.78 -13.84
C LEU A 81 6.84 3.98 -14.77
N LEU A 82 5.59 4.32 -15.10
CA LEU A 82 5.23 5.41 -15.99
C LEU A 82 6.04 5.35 -17.30
N VAL A 83 6.83 6.38 -17.61
CA VAL A 83 7.72 6.42 -18.79
C VAL A 83 8.77 5.32 -18.79
N ALA A 84 9.22 4.86 -17.62
CA ALA A 84 10.17 3.76 -17.52
C ALA A 84 9.57 2.44 -17.99
N TYR A 85 8.23 2.28 -17.99
CA TYR A 85 7.60 1.05 -18.45
C TYR A 85 7.89 0.76 -19.93
N PRO A 86 7.49 1.61 -20.91
CA PRO A 86 7.81 1.38 -22.31
C PRO A 86 9.33 1.40 -22.60
N LEU A 87 10.09 2.25 -21.89
CA LEU A 87 11.55 2.29 -22.05
C LEU A 87 12.22 0.98 -21.60
N SER A 88 11.71 0.35 -20.54
CA SER A 88 12.23 -0.93 -20.04
C SER A 88 11.99 -2.08 -21.00
N LEU A 89 10.82 -2.10 -21.67
CA LEU A 89 10.48 -3.09 -22.70
C LEU A 89 11.37 -2.92 -23.93
N LEU A 90 11.63 -1.67 -24.36
CA LEU A 90 12.58 -1.39 -25.42
C LEU A 90 14.01 -1.82 -25.04
N GLY A 91 14.40 -1.70 -23.77
CA GLY A 91 15.74 -2.05 -23.30
C GLY A 91 16.02 -3.54 -23.44
N MET A 92 15.00 -4.38 -23.19
CA MET A 92 15.07 -5.82 -23.41
C MET A 92 15.32 -6.17 -24.88
N LEU A 93 14.78 -5.39 -25.82
CA LEU A 93 14.93 -5.62 -27.25
C LEU A 93 16.26 -5.08 -27.79
N LEU A 94 16.77 -4.00 -27.21
CA LEU A 94 17.98 -3.30 -27.67
C LEU A 94 19.28 -3.87 -27.13
N ASP A 95 19.30 -4.38 -25.89
CA ASP A 95 20.51 -4.91 -25.25
C ASP A 95 20.25 -6.26 -24.59
N ARG A 96 20.75 -7.33 -25.24
CA ARG A 96 20.66 -8.71 -24.74
C ARG A 96 21.33 -8.92 -23.39
N ARG A 97 22.28 -8.06 -22.98
CA ARG A 97 22.97 -8.19 -21.69
C ARG A 97 22.02 -7.93 -20.53
N ILE A 98 21.03 -7.06 -20.71
CA ILE A 98 20.03 -6.74 -19.69
C ILE A 98 19.03 -7.89 -19.51
N SER A 99 18.76 -8.66 -20.56
CA SER A 99 17.84 -9.79 -20.51
C SER A 99 18.19 -10.77 -19.39
N HIS A 100 19.49 -10.93 -19.08
CA HIS A 100 19.94 -11.80 -17.99
C HIS A 100 19.39 -11.37 -16.61
N TYR A 101 19.27 -10.06 -16.37
CA TYR A 101 18.73 -9.50 -15.14
C TYR A 101 17.20 -9.43 -15.16
N ILE A 102 16.62 -9.12 -16.32
CA ILE A 102 15.17 -8.96 -16.44
C ILE A 102 14.42 -10.29 -16.44
N VAL A 103 14.95 -11.35 -17.07
CA VAL A 103 14.23 -12.63 -17.21
C VAL A 103 13.83 -13.22 -15.85
N PRO A 104 14.72 -13.29 -14.83
CA PRO A 104 14.32 -13.75 -13.50
C PRO A 104 13.23 -12.89 -12.87
N VAL A 105 13.32 -11.56 -13.04
CA VAL A 105 12.34 -10.61 -12.50
C VAL A 105 10.98 -10.75 -13.18
N LEU A 106 10.95 -10.89 -14.51
CA LEU A 106 9.71 -11.16 -15.24
C LEU A 106 9.11 -12.50 -14.84
N THR A 107 9.95 -13.53 -14.67
CA THR A 107 9.50 -14.84 -14.20
C THR A 107 8.88 -14.72 -12.81
N PHE A 108 9.52 -13.99 -11.91
CA PHE A 108 8.98 -13.68 -10.58
C PHE A 108 7.61 -12.99 -10.66
N VAL A 109 7.48 -11.92 -11.47
CA VAL A 109 6.19 -11.23 -11.66
C VAL A 109 5.13 -12.16 -12.27
N LEU A 110 5.50 -13.02 -13.23
CA LEU A 110 4.59 -14.00 -13.84
C LEU A 110 4.11 -15.07 -12.85
N LEU A 111 4.99 -15.53 -11.96
CA LEU A 111 4.61 -16.47 -10.91
C LEU A 111 3.64 -15.82 -9.91
N TYR A 112 3.94 -14.60 -9.46
CA TYR A 112 3.05 -13.83 -8.59
C TYR A 112 1.73 -13.46 -9.28
N SER A 113 1.72 -13.32 -10.60
CA SER A 113 0.50 -13.07 -11.39
C SER A 113 -0.53 -14.21 -11.29
N LYS A 114 -0.11 -15.42 -10.90
CA LYS A 114 -1.02 -16.56 -10.69
C LYS A 114 -1.82 -16.45 -9.39
N LEU A 115 -1.37 -15.67 -8.42
CA LEU A 115 -2.08 -15.52 -7.15
C LEU A 115 -3.40 -14.76 -7.34
N PRO A 116 -4.54 -15.21 -6.79
CA PRO A 116 -5.82 -14.51 -6.95
C PRO A 116 -5.76 -13.08 -6.42
N HIS A 117 -5.25 -12.92 -5.21
CA HIS A 117 -4.99 -11.63 -4.58
C HIS A 117 -3.64 -11.06 -5.03
N LYS A 118 -3.63 -9.78 -5.36
CA LYS A 118 -2.47 -9.09 -5.92
C LYS A 118 -2.37 -7.71 -5.34
N GLU A 119 -1.16 -7.32 -4.97
CA GLU A 119 -0.87 -6.00 -4.45
C GLU A 119 0.47 -5.53 -5.01
N LEU A 120 0.62 -4.21 -5.16
CA LEU A 120 1.86 -3.64 -5.69
C LEU A 120 3.08 -4.01 -4.82
N ARG A 121 2.90 -4.08 -3.48
CA ARG A 121 3.99 -4.37 -2.55
C ARG A 121 4.64 -5.75 -2.79
N PHE A 122 3.90 -6.73 -3.30
CA PHE A 122 4.44 -8.06 -3.58
C PHE A 122 5.50 -8.06 -4.68
N ILE A 123 5.38 -7.14 -5.65
CA ILE A 123 6.31 -7.05 -6.77
C ILE A 123 7.21 -5.81 -6.73
N ILE A 124 7.18 -5.01 -5.65
CA ILE A 124 7.90 -3.73 -5.61
C ILE A 124 9.41 -3.88 -5.81
N GLY A 125 9.98 -5.01 -5.36
CA GLY A 125 11.39 -5.35 -5.58
C GLY A 125 11.78 -5.54 -7.06
N SER A 126 10.81 -5.69 -7.97
CA SER A 126 11.06 -5.77 -9.42
C SER A 126 11.32 -4.41 -10.06
N VAL A 127 10.78 -3.33 -9.48
CA VAL A 127 10.78 -1.97 -10.04
C VAL A 127 12.20 -1.45 -10.33
N PRO A 128 13.20 -1.59 -9.43
CA PRO A 128 14.56 -1.12 -9.70
C PRO A 128 15.18 -1.76 -10.96
N ILE A 129 14.94 -3.05 -11.21
CA ILE A 129 15.52 -3.76 -12.36
C ILE A 129 14.88 -3.29 -13.67
N PHE A 130 13.57 -3.03 -13.68
CA PHE A 130 12.92 -2.38 -14.82
C PHE A 130 13.47 -0.98 -15.08
N ASN A 131 13.73 -0.20 -14.03
CA ASN A 131 14.35 1.12 -14.15
C ASN A 131 15.77 1.06 -14.72
N VAL A 132 16.57 0.05 -14.35
CA VAL A 132 17.90 -0.16 -14.95
C VAL A 132 17.78 -0.39 -16.46
N SER A 133 16.83 -1.22 -16.90
CA SER A 133 16.59 -1.44 -18.32
C SER A 133 16.14 -0.18 -19.05
N ALA A 134 15.22 0.58 -18.45
CA ALA A 134 14.78 1.87 -18.98
C ALA A 134 15.94 2.85 -19.11
N ALA A 135 16.86 2.89 -18.13
CA ALA A 135 18.04 3.74 -18.15
C ALA A 135 19.01 3.38 -19.28
N VAL A 136 19.20 2.10 -19.58
CA VAL A 136 20.04 1.70 -20.72
C VAL A 136 19.42 2.14 -22.05
N THR A 137 18.10 1.99 -22.20
CA THR A 137 17.38 2.52 -23.38
C THR A 137 17.57 4.03 -23.49
N ALA A 138 17.34 4.77 -22.41
CA ALA A 138 17.48 6.22 -22.38
C ALA A 138 18.90 6.66 -22.74
N SER A 139 19.92 5.97 -22.19
CA SER A 139 21.33 6.21 -22.51
C SER A 139 21.64 5.95 -23.98
N ARG A 140 21.11 4.85 -24.56
CA ARG A 140 21.27 4.53 -25.98
C ARG A 140 20.65 5.60 -26.87
N ILE A 141 19.45 6.07 -26.51
CA ILE A 141 18.75 7.15 -27.22
C ILE A 141 19.57 8.44 -27.17
N TYR A 142 20.02 8.83 -25.98
CA TYR A 142 20.82 10.03 -25.77
C TYR A 142 22.14 10.00 -26.55
N ASN A 143 22.86 8.88 -26.55
CA ASN A 143 24.14 8.75 -27.24
C ASN A 143 23.99 8.82 -28.76
N ASN A 144 22.87 8.33 -29.32
CA ASN A 144 22.61 8.35 -30.75
C ASN A 144 21.83 9.58 -31.25
N ARG A 145 21.51 10.55 -30.36
CA ARG A 145 20.62 11.70 -30.63
C ARG A 145 20.98 12.57 -31.85
N LYS A 146 22.20 12.49 -32.35
CA LYS A 146 22.64 13.23 -33.55
C LYS A 146 22.02 12.69 -34.85
N LYS A 147 21.59 11.43 -34.89
CA LYS A 147 20.95 10.80 -36.07
C LYS A 147 19.47 11.22 -36.15
N LYS A 148 18.94 11.50 -37.35
CA LYS A 148 17.57 12.04 -37.55
C LYS A 148 16.47 11.29 -36.79
N MET A 149 16.39 9.95 -36.92
CA MET A 149 15.39 9.13 -36.23
C MET A 149 15.58 9.13 -34.70
N TRP A 150 16.82 9.06 -34.23
CA TRP A 150 17.14 9.06 -32.80
C TRP A 150 16.93 10.42 -32.14
N ARG A 151 17.06 11.51 -32.90
CA ARG A 151 16.70 12.86 -32.45
C ARG A 151 15.20 12.94 -32.13
N LEU A 152 14.34 12.35 -32.97
CA LEU A 152 12.91 12.28 -32.71
C LEU A 152 12.60 11.47 -31.45
N LEU A 153 13.20 10.28 -31.31
CA LEU A 153 13.05 9.45 -30.09
C LEU A 153 13.54 10.18 -28.84
N TYR A 154 14.62 10.94 -28.94
CA TYR A 154 15.14 11.74 -27.82
C TYR A 154 14.17 12.85 -27.41
N ILE A 155 13.60 13.59 -28.37
CA ILE A 155 12.58 14.62 -28.08
C ILE A 155 11.32 13.97 -27.48
N ALA A 156 10.85 12.85 -28.04
CA ALA A 156 9.72 12.10 -27.51
C ALA A 156 9.98 11.61 -26.08
N MET A 157 11.19 11.10 -25.82
CA MET A 157 11.62 10.66 -24.49
C MET A 157 11.59 11.83 -23.48
N LEU A 158 12.13 13.02 -23.84
CA LEU A 158 12.04 14.21 -22.99
C LEU A 158 10.60 14.61 -22.72
N GLY A 159 9.73 14.64 -23.74
CA GLY A 159 8.31 14.91 -23.57
C GLY A 159 7.64 13.91 -22.63
N SER A 160 7.94 12.61 -22.77
CA SER A 160 7.39 11.58 -21.90
C SER A 160 7.86 11.67 -20.45
N PHE A 161 9.08 12.17 -20.19
CA PHE A 161 9.53 12.47 -18.83
C PHE A 161 8.73 13.63 -18.21
N LEU A 162 8.43 14.69 -18.97
CA LEU A 162 7.59 15.79 -18.50
C LEU A 162 6.16 15.33 -18.21
N VAL A 163 5.58 14.49 -19.07
CA VAL A 163 4.28 13.87 -18.83
C VAL A 163 4.31 12.99 -17.57
N SER A 164 5.36 12.17 -17.42
CA SER A 164 5.55 11.33 -16.23
C SER A 164 5.63 12.16 -14.95
N LEU A 165 6.33 13.31 -14.98
CA LEU A 165 6.40 14.23 -13.85
C LEU A 165 5.02 14.80 -13.50
N GLY A 166 4.23 15.20 -14.50
CA GLY A 166 2.85 15.65 -14.32
C GLY A 166 1.96 14.56 -13.72
N CYS A 167 2.04 13.33 -14.23
CA CYS A 167 1.32 12.18 -13.67
C CYS A 167 1.71 11.91 -12.21
N SER A 168 3.00 11.93 -11.89
CA SER A 168 3.49 11.77 -10.52
C SER A 168 2.98 12.86 -9.58
N PHE A 169 2.91 14.11 -10.06
CA PHE A 169 2.35 15.22 -9.28
C PHE A 169 0.86 15.01 -8.98
N ILE A 170 0.08 14.58 -9.98
CA ILE A 170 -1.36 14.29 -9.78
C ILE A 170 -1.55 13.13 -8.79
N MET A 171 -0.76 12.05 -8.93
CA MET A 171 -0.82 10.93 -7.98
C MET A 171 -0.39 11.33 -6.58
N PHE A 172 0.60 12.21 -6.45
CA PHE A 172 1.03 12.76 -5.16
C PHE A 172 -0.11 13.56 -4.50
N MET A 173 -0.76 14.45 -5.25
CA MET A 173 -1.91 15.21 -4.76
C MET A 173 -3.08 14.29 -4.37
N ALA A 174 -3.33 13.22 -5.12
CA ALA A 174 -4.34 12.22 -4.76
C ALA A 174 -3.94 11.46 -3.48
N SER A 175 -2.68 11.07 -3.37
CA SER A 175 -2.15 10.34 -2.22
C SER A 175 -2.19 11.13 -0.92
N TYR A 176 -2.13 12.46 -0.99
CA TYR A 176 -2.25 13.32 0.19
C TYR A 176 -3.59 13.12 0.91
N SER A 177 -4.66 12.88 0.17
CA SER A 177 -6.02 12.68 0.70
C SER A 177 -6.39 11.21 0.97
N ASN A 178 -5.42 10.29 0.96
CA ASN A 178 -5.66 8.85 1.21
C ASN A 178 -5.62 8.46 2.69
N TYR A 179 -5.45 9.41 3.63
CA TYR A 179 -5.34 9.12 5.07
C TYR A 179 -6.47 9.76 5.92
N PRO A 180 -7.76 9.62 5.54
CA PRO A 180 -8.88 10.26 6.26
C PRO A 180 -9.00 9.80 7.72
N GLY A 181 -8.58 8.57 8.06
CA GLY A 181 -8.60 8.09 9.44
C GLY A 181 -7.70 8.90 10.36
N ALA A 182 -6.50 9.26 9.91
CA ALA A 182 -5.58 10.11 10.67
C ALA A 182 -6.21 11.48 10.98
N TYR A 183 -6.82 12.09 9.97
CA TYR A 183 -7.50 13.38 10.09
C TYR A 183 -8.75 13.30 10.97
N ALA A 184 -9.47 12.18 10.95
CA ALA A 184 -10.64 11.95 11.79
C ALA A 184 -10.27 11.93 13.28
N LEU A 185 -9.24 11.15 13.65
CA LEU A 185 -8.79 11.09 15.04
C LEU A 185 -8.18 12.42 15.51
N ASN A 186 -7.39 13.08 14.65
CA ASN A 186 -6.84 14.39 14.99
C ASN A 186 -7.95 15.45 15.17
N SER A 187 -8.96 15.46 14.30
CA SER A 187 -10.11 16.35 14.42
C SER A 187 -10.91 16.06 15.69
N LEU A 188 -11.09 14.78 16.06
CA LEU A 188 -11.74 14.40 17.32
C LEU A 188 -10.98 14.95 18.54
N ASN A 189 -9.66 14.84 18.55
CA ASN A 189 -8.81 15.40 19.61
C ASN A 189 -8.96 16.93 19.69
N HIS A 190 -8.97 17.62 18.54
CA HIS A 190 -9.16 19.07 18.48
C HIS A 190 -10.55 19.50 18.94
N CYS A 191 -11.63 18.88 18.44
CA CYS A 191 -13.02 19.22 18.79
C CYS A 191 -13.31 19.02 20.28
N THR A 192 -12.70 18.00 20.88
CA THR A 192 -12.92 17.70 22.30
C THR A 192 -12.01 18.52 23.24
N GLY A 193 -10.99 19.21 22.70
CA GLY A 193 -10.11 20.15 23.41
C GLY A 193 -9.62 19.67 24.78
N ALA A 194 -9.53 20.60 25.73
CA ALA A 194 -9.19 20.32 27.14
C ALA A 194 -10.41 19.92 28.01
N SER A 195 -11.52 19.47 27.39
CA SER A 195 -12.73 19.13 28.14
C SER A 195 -12.48 17.99 29.13
N LYS A 196 -12.68 18.26 30.42
CA LYS A 196 -12.50 17.28 31.51
C LYS A 196 -13.54 16.16 31.46
N SER A 197 -14.74 16.40 30.93
CA SER A 197 -15.79 15.38 30.79
C SER A 197 -15.42 14.27 29.80
N MET A 198 -14.43 14.53 28.94
CA MET A 198 -14.00 13.61 27.89
C MET A 198 -12.84 12.70 28.32
N ILE A 199 -12.31 12.86 29.53
CA ILE A 199 -11.21 12.04 30.05
C ILE A 199 -11.72 10.63 30.36
N GLY A 200 -11.01 9.61 29.86
CA GLY A 200 -11.31 8.20 30.11
C GLY A 200 -12.40 7.61 29.21
N LYS A 201 -12.98 8.40 28.30
CA LYS A 201 -13.96 7.92 27.32
C LYS A 201 -13.30 6.93 26.34
N LEU A 202 -14.09 5.97 25.86
CA LEU A 202 -13.62 4.89 24.99
C LEU A 202 -13.87 5.23 23.52
N VAL A 203 -12.80 5.29 22.73
CA VAL A 203 -12.81 5.50 21.29
C VAL A 203 -12.55 4.17 20.61
N HIS A 204 -13.52 3.68 19.84
CA HIS A 204 -13.31 2.53 18.98
C HIS A 204 -12.84 2.98 17.60
N ILE A 205 -11.81 2.31 17.10
CA ILE A 205 -11.23 2.51 15.78
C ILE A 205 -11.46 1.22 15.01
N ASP A 206 -12.27 1.28 13.97
CA ASP A 206 -12.51 0.13 13.09
C ASP A 206 -11.31 -0.16 12.18
N SER A 207 -11.35 -1.31 11.51
CA SER A 207 -10.29 -1.73 10.60
C SER A 207 -10.07 -0.74 9.45
N TYR A 208 -11.14 -0.14 8.90
CA TYR A 208 -11.01 0.82 7.81
C TYR A 208 -10.28 2.10 8.25
N ALA A 209 -10.70 2.73 9.35
CA ALA A 209 -10.07 3.93 9.87
C ALA A 209 -8.63 3.65 10.33
N ALA A 210 -8.36 2.47 10.92
CA ALA A 210 -7.02 2.02 11.26
C ALA A 210 -6.10 1.95 10.02
N MET A 211 -6.57 1.29 8.95
CA MET A 211 -5.81 1.14 7.70
C MET A 211 -5.61 2.48 6.96
N ASN A 212 -6.50 3.46 7.17
CA ASN A 212 -6.46 4.77 6.54
C ASN A 212 -5.77 5.86 7.40
N GLY A 213 -4.74 5.49 8.15
CA GLY A 213 -3.76 6.43 8.71
C GLY A 213 -3.77 6.62 10.22
N ILE A 214 -4.66 5.95 10.97
CA ILE A 214 -4.62 6.04 12.44
C ILE A 214 -3.41 5.28 12.96
N SER A 215 -2.53 6.00 13.67
CA SER A 215 -1.34 5.45 14.32
C SER A 215 -1.33 5.78 15.81
N ARG A 216 -0.53 5.05 16.58
CA ARG A 216 -0.34 5.30 18.02
C ARG A 216 0.20 6.69 18.33
N PHE A 217 0.88 7.35 17.38
CA PHE A 217 1.36 8.73 17.58
C PHE A 217 0.24 9.78 17.60
N LEU A 218 -0.96 9.42 17.11
CA LEU A 218 -2.15 10.27 17.17
C LEU A 218 -3.00 10.02 18.43
N GLU A 219 -2.70 8.92 19.15
CA GLU A 219 -3.40 8.55 20.38
C GLU A 219 -2.94 9.48 21.51
N THR A 220 -3.90 10.10 22.19
CA THR A 220 -3.69 10.92 23.39
C THR A 220 -4.12 10.19 24.66
N ASP A 221 -3.48 10.49 25.80
CA ASP A 221 -3.79 9.90 27.13
C ASP A 221 -5.21 10.22 27.64
N LYS A 222 -5.91 11.13 26.96
CA LYS A 222 -7.28 11.53 27.28
C LYS A 222 -8.28 10.39 27.04
N PHE A 223 -8.05 9.58 26.01
CA PHE A 223 -8.98 8.54 25.59
C PHE A 223 -8.39 7.16 25.83
N ARG A 224 -9.29 6.18 26.00
CA ARG A 224 -8.95 4.77 25.87
C ARG A 224 -9.29 4.36 24.44
N TYR A 225 -8.41 3.62 23.79
CA TYR A 225 -8.62 3.17 22.41
C TYR A 225 -8.92 1.67 22.38
N SER A 226 -9.90 1.28 21.57
CA SER A 226 -10.18 -0.12 21.25
C SER A 226 -10.08 -0.32 19.74
N LYS A 227 -9.33 -1.34 19.32
CA LYS A 227 -9.19 -1.80 17.92
C LYS A 227 -9.73 -3.23 17.77
N GLU A 228 -10.72 -3.59 18.58
CA GLU A 228 -11.33 -4.92 18.52
C GLU A 228 -11.96 -5.15 17.14
N GLU A 229 -11.46 -6.16 16.42
CA GLU A 229 -11.92 -6.48 15.07
C GLU A 229 -13.12 -7.44 15.10
N GLY A 230 -13.87 -7.51 13.99
CA GLY A 230 -14.95 -8.49 13.82
C GLY A 230 -16.28 -8.13 14.52
N ILE A 231 -16.46 -6.90 14.97
CA ILE A 231 -17.72 -6.42 15.56
C ILE A 231 -18.73 -6.16 14.44
N SER A 232 -19.92 -6.74 14.56
CA SER A 232 -21.02 -6.50 13.60
C SER A 232 -21.71 -5.15 13.86
N LEU A 233 -22.34 -4.58 12.82
CA LEU A 233 -23.03 -3.29 12.92
C LEU A 233 -24.09 -3.23 14.04
N GLU A 234 -24.81 -4.33 14.24
CA GLU A 234 -25.85 -4.44 15.27
C GLU A 234 -25.27 -4.54 16.68
N GLU A 235 -24.07 -5.08 16.82
CA GLU A 235 -23.40 -5.28 18.10
C GLU A 235 -22.82 -3.97 18.66
N TYR A 236 -22.51 -2.98 17.80
CA TYR A 236 -21.97 -1.69 18.25
C TYR A 236 -22.84 -1.04 19.32
N ARG A 237 -24.17 -1.14 19.21
CA ARG A 237 -25.12 -0.57 20.19
C ARG A 237 -25.04 -1.22 21.59
N GLN A 238 -24.57 -2.45 21.65
CA GLN A 238 -24.41 -3.22 22.89
C GLN A 238 -23.06 -2.95 23.56
N ARG A 239 -22.07 -2.48 22.78
CA ARG A 239 -20.74 -2.13 23.29
C ARG A 239 -20.74 -0.75 23.96
N ASN A 240 -19.88 -0.59 24.96
CA ASN A 240 -19.73 0.65 25.73
C ASN A 240 -18.72 1.62 25.09
N PHE A 241 -18.83 1.85 23.79
CA PHE A 241 -18.02 2.85 23.09
C PHE A 241 -18.66 4.24 23.20
N THR A 242 -17.85 5.26 23.48
CA THR A 242 -18.29 6.66 23.46
C THR A 242 -18.20 7.23 22.05
N PHE A 243 -17.06 7.00 21.40
CA PHE A 243 -16.81 7.43 20.02
C PHE A 243 -16.54 6.22 19.14
N LEU A 244 -17.03 6.27 17.91
CA LEU A 244 -16.71 5.31 16.85
C LEU A 244 -16.08 6.05 15.68
N LEU A 245 -14.96 5.56 15.17
CA LEU A 245 -14.41 5.97 13.89
C LEU A 245 -14.57 4.79 12.95
N ASN A 246 -15.34 4.97 11.87
CA ASN A 246 -15.61 3.90 10.91
C ASN A 246 -15.96 4.39 9.50
N GLU A 247 -16.12 3.45 8.56
CA GLU A 247 -16.49 3.73 7.17
C GLU A 247 -18.00 3.94 6.92
N HIS A 248 -18.85 3.64 7.90
CA HIS A 248 -20.30 3.61 7.72
C HIS A 248 -20.94 4.96 8.06
N PRO A 249 -21.84 5.50 7.22
CA PRO A 249 -22.46 6.79 7.49
C PRO A 249 -23.42 6.76 8.69
N ASP A 250 -24.11 5.64 8.90
CA ASP A 250 -25.14 5.48 9.93
C ASP A 250 -24.94 4.19 10.73
N ILE A 251 -25.06 4.30 12.06
CA ILE A 251 -24.93 3.20 13.01
C ILE A 251 -25.98 3.36 14.11
N ASP A 252 -26.78 2.33 14.33
CA ASP A 252 -27.82 2.36 15.35
C ASP A 252 -27.24 2.61 16.75
N GLY A 253 -27.87 3.52 17.51
CA GLY A 253 -27.41 3.94 18.83
C GLY A 253 -26.33 5.04 18.83
N PHE A 254 -25.79 5.41 17.66
CA PHE A 254 -24.76 6.44 17.53
C PHE A 254 -25.21 7.58 16.61
N LYS A 255 -24.86 8.80 16.97
CA LYS A 255 -25.09 9.99 16.15
C LYS A 255 -23.82 10.34 15.40
N CYS A 256 -23.91 10.51 14.09
CA CYS A 256 -22.79 11.00 13.28
C CYS A 256 -22.45 12.45 13.66
N LEU A 257 -21.22 12.67 14.15
CA LEU A 257 -20.74 13.96 14.66
C LEU A 257 -20.11 14.79 13.55
N PHE A 258 -19.26 14.17 12.72
CA PHE A 258 -18.69 14.75 11.52
C PHE A 258 -18.11 13.65 10.63
N ALA A 259 -17.88 13.97 9.36
CA ALA A 259 -17.22 13.10 8.41
C ALA A 259 -15.93 13.73 7.87
N VAL A 260 -14.97 12.89 7.50
CA VAL A 260 -13.73 13.29 6.88
C VAL A 260 -13.67 12.73 5.47
N ASP A 261 -13.42 13.63 4.53
CA ASP A 261 -13.30 13.29 3.12
C ASP A 261 -11.98 12.57 2.84
N GLY A 262 -12.07 11.53 2.02
CA GLY A 262 -10.92 10.84 1.45
C GLY A 262 -10.96 10.91 -0.07
N PHE A 263 -9.81 10.71 -0.72
CA PHE A 263 -9.75 10.63 -2.17
C PHE A 263 -10.68 9.52 -2.70
N SER A 264 -11.48 9.84 -3.72
CA SER A 264 -12.39 8.88 -4.35
C SER A 264 -11.98 8.59 -5.79
N ARG A 265 -11.85 9.62 -6.63
CA ARG A 265 -11.50 9.44 -8.04
C ARG A 265 -10.90 10.70 -8.67
N ALA A 266 -10.11 10.50 -9.73
CA ALA A 266 -9.74 11.57 -10.65
C ALA A 266 -10.82 11.68 -11.74
N ARG A 267 -11.39 12.87 -11.91
CA ARG A 267 -12.39 13.19 -12.94
C ARG A 267 -11.77 14.09 -14.01
N PHE A 268 -11.94 13.71 -15.27
CA PHE A 268 -11.64 14.58 -16.40
C PHE A 268 -12.78 15.56 -16.62
N GLN A 269 -12.43 16.84 -16.83
CA GLN A 269 -13.40 17.89 -17.11
C GLN A 269 -12.90 18.83 -18.22
N ILE A 270 -13.85 19.44 -18.93
CA ILE A 270 -13.55 20.46 -19.93
C ILE A 270 -13.34 21.77 -19.18
N GLY A 271 -12.09 22.21 -19.04
CA GLY A 271 -11.70 23.40 -18.29
C GLY A 271 -10.29 23.31 -17.71
N PHE A 272 -9.83 24.35 -17.00
CA PHE A 272 -8.58 24.32 -16.25
C PHE A 272 -8.85 24.32 -14.74
N PRO A 273 -8.32 23.37 -13.96
CA PRO A 273 -7.49 22.24 -14.38
C PRO A 273 -8.31 21.14 -15.12
N PRO A 274 -7.69 20.42 -16.08
CA PRO A 274 -8.37 19.39 -16.88
C PRO A 274 -8.67 18.11 -16.10
N ILE A 275 -7.98 17.91 -14.98
CA ILE A 275 -8.18 16.79 -14.05
C ILE A 275 -8.50 17.38 -12.68
N THR A 276 -9.61 16.94 -12.11
CA THR A 276 -10.02 17.30 -10.75
C THR A 276 -10.02 16.05 -9.90
N LEU A 277 -9.43 16.15 -8.70
CA LEU A 277 -9.46 15.09 -7.71
C LEU A 277 -10.73 15.26 -6.87
N VAL A 278 -11.62 14.28 -6.95
CA VAL A 278 -12.87 14.26 -6.19
C VAL A 278 -12.61 13.55 -4.88
N ALA A 279 -12.90 14.23 -3.78
CA ALA A 279 -12.93 13.66 -2.44
C ALA A 279 -14.40 13.43 -2.03
N GLU A 280 -14.65 12.34 -1.32
CA GLU A 280 -15.97 11.97 -0.81
C GLU A 280 -15.80 11.56 0.67
N PRO A 281 -16.84 11.68 1.51
CA PRO A 281 -16.79 11.21 2.89
C PRO A 281 -16.40 9.73 2.97
N ARG A 282 -15.31 9.42 3.68
CA ARG A 282 -14.79 8.05 3.81
C ARG A 282 -14.73 7.56 5.24
N VAL A 283 -14.45 8.45 6.19
CA VAL A 283 -14.42 8.10 7.62
C VAL A 283 -15.40 8.99 8.36
N PHE A 284 -16.31 8.36 9.07
CA PHE A 284 -17.33 8.99 9.87
C PHE A 284 -16.97 8.83 11.35
N VAL A 285 -17.14 9.92 12.10
CA VAL A 285 -16.94 9.92 13.55
C VAL A 285 -18.30 10.00 14.21
N HIS A 286 -18.71 8.95 14.90
CA HIS A 286 -19.97 8.90 15.62
C HIS A 286 -19.77 9.03 17.13
N GLY A 287 -20.79 9.57 17.80
CA GLY A 287 -20.86 9.67 19.24
C GLY A 287 -22.07 8.91 19.77
N ASN A 288 -21.91 8.20 20.88
CA ASN A 288 -22.98 7.41 21.47
C ASN A 288 -24.13 8.29 21.97
N MET A 289 -25.35 8.06 21.49
CA MET A 289 -26.50 8.90 21.86
C MET A 289 -26.86 8.84 23.35
N ARG A 290 -26.40 7.81 24.07
CA ARG A 290 -26.59 7.67 25.52
C ARG A 290 -25.68 8.59 26.33
N ASP A 291 -24.61 9.09 25.72
CA ASP A 291 -23.59 9.91 26.41
C ASP A 291 -23.99 11.39 26.37
N GLN A 292 -24.48 11.88 27.51
CA GLN A 292 -24.96 13.27 27.65
C GLN A 292 -23.82 14.29 27.51
N ASP A 293 -22.56 13.90 27.76
CA ASP A 293 -21.42 14.80 27.67
C ASP A 293 -21.18 15.26 26.22
N LEU A 294 -21.66 14.50 25.23
CA LEU A 294 -21.54 14.86 23.82
C LEU A 294 -22.40 16.06 23.43
N ALA A 295 -23.51 16.29 24.14
CA ALA A 295 -24.38 17.45 23.93
C ALA A 295 -23.75 18.76 24.41
N LEU A 296 -22.69 18.68 25.23
CA LEU A 296 -21.94 19.85 25.71
C LEU A 296 -21.02 20.44 24.64
N LEU A 297 -20.78 19.73 23.54
CA LEU A 297 -19.92 20.14 22.44
C LEU A 297 -20.74 20.41 21.18
N SER A 298 -20.33 21.44 20.43
CA SER A 298 -20.91 21.73 19.11
C SER A 298 -20.20 20.90 18.03
N TRP A 299 -20.95 20.04 17.35
CA TRP A 299 -20.42 19.17 16.29
C TRP A 299 -20.86 19.67 14.90
N PRO A 300 -19.99 19.60 13.88
CA PRO A 300 -20.31 20.05 12.53
C PRO A 300 -21.52 19.34 11.89
N GLY A 301 -21.79 18.10 12.31
CA GLY A 301 -22.73 17.20 11.65
C GLY A 301 -22.09 16.47 10.47
N CYS A 302 -22.75 15.42 10.02
CA CYS A 302 -22.37 14.68 8.82
C CYS A 302 -23.21 15.16 7.62
N PRO A 303 -22.66 15.10 6.41
CA PRO A 303 -23.37 15.46 5.17
C PRO A 303 -24.55 14.52 4.87
#